data_AF-A0A0G3V4Q1-F1
#
_entry.id   AF-A0A0G3V4Q1-F1
#
_cell.length_a   1.000
_cell.length_b   1.000
_cell.length_c   1.000
_cell.angle_alpha   90.00
_cell.angle_beta   90.00
_cell.angle_gamma   90.00
#
_symmetry.space_group_name_H-M   'P 1'
#
loop_
_entity.id
_entity.type
_entity.pdbx_description
1 polymer ?
#
loop_
_entity_poly.entity_id
_entity_poly.type
_entity_poly.pdbx_seq_one_letter_code
_entity_poly.pdbx_strand_id
1 'polypeptide(L)'
;MQKSLARLRAKKVDEQGFTLIELMVVVLIIAILIAIAIPTFLGARQRAQNRAAQSSIRNALASAKTLYTDSEDYTTATPAAMQAAEPSLTFTAAGVASTSAKTVSIATPAANLVVMVTESSSGDCFALRDNTQGPGTQFATITGTCNATTASGTGVTWSDQW
;
A
#
# COMPACT_ATOMS: atom_id res chain seq x y z
N MET A 1 82.97 13.31 18.39
CA MET A 1 82.30 12.26 17.58
C MET A 1 80.82 12.22 17.94
N GLN A 2 79.99 13.13 17.40
CA GLN A 2 79.20 12.87 16.19
C GLN A 2 78.57 11.47 16.20
N LYS A 3 77.38 11.32 16.81
CA LYS A 3 76.32 10.34 16.44
C LYS A 3 75.20 10.37 17.48
N SER A 4 74.20 11.22 17.27
CA SER A 4 72.84 10.99 17.83
C SER A 4 71.75 11.92 17.29
N LEU A 5 72.06 12.91 16.44
CA LEU A 5 71.07 13.82 15.84
C LEU A 5 70.34 13.25 14.61
N ALA A 6 70.04 11.95 14.56
CA ALA A 6 69.45 11.29 13.39
C ALA A 6 68.04 10.74 13.59
N ARG A 7 67.30 11.11 14.65
CA ARG A 7 65.97 10.54 14.93
C ARG A 7 64.88 11.53 15.35
N LEU A 8 64.99 12.80 14.96
CA LEU A 8 63.88 13.77 15.07
C LEU A 8 63.54 14.39 13.70
N ARG A 9 63.67 13.61 12.60
CA ARG A 9 62.87 13.91 11.41
C ARG A 9 61.45 13.48 11.73
N ALA A 10 60.70 14.42 12.30
CA ALA A 10 59.26 14.36 12.41
C ALA A 10 58.72 13.81 11.10
N LYS A 11 58.12 12.62 11.17
CA LYS A 11 57.25 12.11 10.13
C LYS A 11 56.09 13.10 10.08
N LYS A 12 56.22 14.15 9.27
CA LYS A 12 55.10 14.97 8.82
C LYS A 12 54.21 13.97 8.11
N VAL A 13 53.22 13.46 8.82
CA VAL A 13 52.08 12.82 8.18
C VAL A 13 51.49 13.96 7.37
N ASP A 14 51.63 13.88 6.05
CA ASP A 14 50.91 14.78 5.14
C ASP A 14 49.44 14.58 5.45
N GLU A 15 48.87 15.50 6.22
CA GLU A 15 47.43 15.62 6.35
C GLU A 15 46.93 16.12 4.99
N GLN A 16 46.71 15.17 4.08
CA GLN A 16 46.04 15.41 2.82
C GLN A 16 44.60 15.81 3.13
N GLY A 17 44.36 17.11 3.26
CA GLY A 17 43.03 17.68 3.40
C GLY A 17 42.23 17.53 2.11
N PHE A 18 40.95 17.20 2.24
CA PHE A 18 39.99 17.15 1.14
C PHE A 18 39.94 18.52 0.44
N THR A 19 40.00 18.55 -0.89
CA THR A 19 39.90 19.82 -1.61
C THR A 19 38.43 20.26 -1.70
N LEU A 20 38.17 21.57 -1.68
CA LEU A 20 36.81 22.10 -1.86
C LEU A 20 36.22 21.69 -3.22
N ILE A 21 37.06 21.63 -4.25
CA ILE A 21 36.67 21.19 -5.59
C ILE A 21 36.22 19.73 -5.63
N GLU A 22 36.92 18.81 -4.94
CA GLU A 22 36.48 17.41 -4.85
C GLU A 22 35.07 17.31 -4.24
N LEU A 23 34.81 18.08 -3.19
CA LEU A 23 33.50 18.07 -2.56
C LEU A 23 32.43 18.67 -3.48
N MET A 24 32.74 19.72 -4.24
CA MET A 24 31.83 20.33 -5.22
C MET A 24 31.40 19.36 -6.33
N VAL A 25 32.33 18.61 -6.90
CA VAL A 25 32.00 17.64 -7.97
C VAL A 25 31.15 16.49 -7.41
N VAL A 26 31.42 16.03 -6.19
CA VAL A 26 30.64 14.98 -5.54
C VAL A 26 29.19 15.41 -5.33
N VAL A 27 28.96 16.61 -4.79
CA VAL A 27 27.58 17.10 -4.57
C VAL A 27 26.85 17.34 -5.89
N LEU A 28 27.56 17.76 -6.95
CA LEU A 28 26.99 17.91 -8.29
C LEU A 28 26.50 16.56 -8.85
N ILE A 29 27.30 15.50 -8.73
CA ILE A 29 26.93 14.17 -9.20
C ILE A 29 25.73 13.64 -8.38
N ILE A 30 25.76 13.79 -7.05
CA ILE A 30 24.63 13.39 -6.19
C ILE A 30 23.35 14.13 -6.57
N ALA A 31 23.42 15.43 -6.87
CA ALA A 31 22.26 16.21 -7.29
C ALA A 31 21.62 15.68 -8.59
N ILE A 32 22.43 15.30 -9.58
CA ILE A 32 21.94 14.71 -10.84
C ILE A 32 21.27 13.36 -10.58
N LEU A 33 21.86 12.50 -9.75
CA LEU A 33 21.29 11.19 -9.42
C LEU A 33 19.96 11.33 -8.68
N ILE A 34 19.87 12.24 -7.70
CA ILE A 34 18.66 12.51 -6.93
C ILE A 34 17.53 13.02 -7.83
N ALA A 35 17.83 13.90 -8.79
CA ALA A 35 16.84 14.46 -9.70
C ALA A 35 16.09 13.38 -10.50
N ILE A 36 16.75 12.28 -10.87
CA ILE A 36 16.15 11.15 -11.58
C ILE A 36 15.54 10.13 -10.60
N ALA A 37 16.21 9.89 -9.47
CA ALA A 37 15.82 8.86 -8.51
C ALA A 37 14.54 9.21 -7.73
N ILE A 38 14.34 10.46 -7.32
CA ILE A 38 13.16 10.85 -6.52
C ILE A 38 11.83 10.60 -7.26
N PRO A 39 11.59 11.11 -8.48
CA PRO A 39 10.29 10.94 -9.13
C PRO A 39 9.98 9.47 -9.41
N THR A 40 11.00 8.70 -9.80
CA THR A 40 10.85 7.25 -10.08
C THR A 40 10.56 6.46 -8.80
N PHE A 41 11.24 6.78 -7.70
CA PHE A 41 11.02 6.16 -6.40
C PHE A 41 9.62 6.46 -5.84
N LEU A 42 9.16 7.72 -5.93
CA LEU A 42 7.81 8.10 -5.48
C LEU A 42 6.72 7.36 -6.25
N GLY A 43 6.83 7.28 -7.59
CA GLY A 43 5.90 6.50 -8.40
C GLY A 43 5.92 4.99 -8.08
N ALA A 44 7.11 4.43 -7.81
CA ALA A 44 7.23 3.03 -7.39
C ALA A 44 6.57 2.79 -6.02
N ARG A 45 6.74 3.70 -5.07
CA ARG A 45 6.11 3.64 -3.75
C ARG A 45 4.59 3.72 -3.83
N GLN A 46 4.03 4.66 -4.60
CA GLN A 46 2.59 4.78 -4.82
C GLN A 46 2.00 3.46 -5.35
N ARG A 47 2.62 2.89 -6.40
CA ARG A 47 2.19 1.60 -6.98
C ARG A 47 2.29 0.45 -5.98
N ALA A 48 3.31 0.44 -5.13
CA ALA A 48 3.45 -0.58 -4.08
C ALA A 48 2.34 -0.46 -3.03
N GLN A 49 2.00 0.76 -2.60
CA GLN A 49 0.90 1.03 -1.67
C GLN A 49 -0.44 0.62 -2.27
N ASN A 50 -0.69 0.94 -3.54
CA ASN A 50 -1.92 0.53 -4.24
C ASN A 50 -2.04 -0.98 -4.32
N ARG A 51 -0.96 -1.67 -4.71
CA ARG A 51 -0.93 -3.13 -4.75
C ARG A 51 -1.13 -3.78 -3.39
N ALA A 52 -0.60 -3.18 -2.32
CA ALA A 52 -0.83 -3.68 -0.96
C ALA A 52 -2.32 -3.64 -0.60
N ALA A 53 -3.01 -2.52 -0.87
CA ALA A 53 -4.44 -2.39 -0.63
C ALA A 53 -5.26 -3.38 -1.49
N GLN A 54 -4.94 -3.49 -2.78
CA GLN A 54 -5.57 -4.47 -3.68
C GLN A 54 -5.34 -5.93 -3.24
N SER A 55 -4.20 -6.22 -2.62
CA SER A 55 -3.91 -7.53 -2.05
C SER A 55 -4.77 -7.80 -0.81
N SER A 56 -4.85 -6.83 0.11
CA SER A 56 -5.68 -6.95 1.32
C SER A 56 -7.14 -7.22 0.98
N ILE A 57 -7.73 -6.48 0.03
CA ILE A 57 -9.14 -6.68 -0.34
C ILE A 57 -9.40 -8.00 -1.08
N ARG A 58 -8.40 -8.53 -1.80
CA ARG A 58 -8.48 -9.89 -2.37
C ARG A 58 -8.43 -10.98 -1.30
N ASN A 59 -7.60 -10.80 -0.27
CA ASN A 59 -7.59 -11.71 0.88
C ASN A 59 -8.92 -11.65 1.63
N ALA A 60 -9.47 -10.46 1.84
CA ALA A 60 -10.82 -10.30 2.38
C ALA A 60 -11.87 -11.05 1.54
N LEU A 61 -11.84 -10.93 0.22
CA LEU A 61 -12.75 -11.67 -0.65
C LEU A 61 -12.61 -13.19 -0.48
N ALA A 62 -11.38 -13.71 -0.41
CA ALA A 62 -11.17 -15.14 -0.21
C ALA A 62 -11.86 -15.62 1.08
N SER A 63 -11.73 -14.86 2.16
CA SER A 63 -12.41 -15.16 3.44
C SER A 63 -13.93 -15.04 3.33
N ALA A 64 -14.45 -14.01 2.64
CA ALA A 64 -15.88 -13.89 2.39
C ALA A 64 -16.43 -15.09 1.58
N LYS A 65 -15.68 -15.56 0.57
CA LYS A 65 -16.06 -16.73 -0.25
C LYS A 65 -16.05 -18.04 0.53
N THR A 66 -15.13 -18.19 1.48
CA THR A 66 -15.16 -19.32 2.41
C THR A 66 -16.47 -19.31 3.22
N LEU A 67 -16.83 -18.17 3.82
CA LEU A 67 -18.10 -18.05 4.56
C LEU A 67 -19.33 -18.29 3.69
N TYR A 68 -19.28 -17.83 2.43
CA TYR A 68 -20.34 -18.09 1.45
C TYR A 68 -20.46 -19.57 1.12
N THR A 69 -19.36 -20.31 1.04
CA THR A 69 -19.40 -21.75 0.74
C THR A 69 -20.13 -22.55 1.83
N ASP A 70 -20.04 -22.10 3.08
CA ASP A 70 -20.67 -22.77 4.22
C ASP A 70 -22.17 -22.44 4.35
N SER A 71 -22.60 -21.27 3.90
CA SER A 71 -23.94 -20.73 4.17
C SER A 71 -24.77 -20.40 2.92
N GLU A 72 -24.13 -20.39 1.75
CA GLU A 72 -24.66 -19.86 0.49
C GLU A 72 -25.20 -18.41 0.60
N ASP A 73 -24.73 -17.67 1.61
CA ASP A 73 -25.27 -16.36 1.99
C ASP A 73 -24.17 -15.41 2.50
N TYR A 74 -23.85 -14.39 1.72
CA TYR A 74 -22.90 -13.34 2.10
C TYR A 74 -23.39 -12.46 3.25
N THR A 75 -24.67 -12.43 3.61
CA THR A 75 -25.13 -11.67 4.77
C THR A 75 -24.53 -12.17 6.08
N THR A 76 -24.04 -13.42 6.10
CA THR A 76 -23.28 -14.00 7.22
C THR A 76 -21.86 -13.45 7.35
N ALA A 77 -21.31 -12.84 6.30
CA ALA A 77 -20.00 -12.18 6.27
C ALA A 77 -20.01 -10.82 7.00
N THR A 78 -20.48 -10.84 8.26
CA THR A 78 -20.44 -9.68 9.15
C THR A 78 -19.00 -9.28 9.45
N PRO A 79 -18.72 -8.02 9.84
CA PRO A 79 -17.36 -7.60 10.22
C PRO A 79 -16.71 -8.52 11.27
N ALA A 80 -17.49 -9.03 12.24
CA ALA A 80 -16.99 -9.96 13.24
C ALA A 80 -16.63 -11.34 12.68
N ALA A 81 -17.47 -11.90 11.80
CA ALA A 81 -17.20 -13.17 11.13
C ALA A 81 -15.97 -13.07 10.22
N MET A 82 -15.88 -11.98 9.46
CA MET A 82 -14.72 -11.69 8.62
C MET A 82 -13.44 -11.52 9.44
N GLN A 83 -13.51 -10.85 10.59
CA GLN A 83 -12.37 -10.68 11.49
C GLN A 83 -11.87 -12.01 12.07
N ALA A 84 -12.78 -12.96 12.32
CA ALA A 84 -12.42 -14.30 12.76
C ALA A 84 -11.79 -15.12 11.62
N ALA A 85 -12.27 -14.96 10.39
CA ALA A 85 -11.75 -15.65 9.22
C ALA A 85 -10.40 -15.07 8.72
N GLU A 86 -10.17 -13.76 8.87
CA GLU A 86 -8.95 -13.08 8.46
C GLU A 86 -8.48 -12.11 9.55
N PRO A 87 -7.70 -12.60 10.54
CA PRO A 87 -7.28 -11.78 11.68
C PRO A 87 -6.23 -10.73 11.32
N SER A 88 -5.59 -10.80 10.14
CA SER A 88 -4.56 -9.83 9.74
C SER A 88 -5.12 -8.52 9.20
N LEU A 89 -6.42 -8.50 8.87
CA LEU A 89 -7.17 -7.32 8.42
C LEU A 89 -8.13 -6.86 9.51
N THR A 90 -8.58 -5.61 9.42
CA THR A 90 -9.61 -5.04 10.29
C THR A 90 -10.87 -4.77 9.49
N PHE A 91 -11.99 -5.36 9.88
CA PHE A 91 -13.25 -5.18 9.16
C PHE A 91 -14.15 -4.17 9.84
N THR A 92 -14.73 -3.27 9.07
CA THR A 92 -15.65 -2.22 9.56
C THR A 92 -16.97 -2.27 8.81
N ALA A 93 -18.04 -1.75 9.44
CA ALA A 93 -19.36 -1.71 8.82
C ALA A 93 -19.39 -0.80 7.57
N ALA A 94 -20.39 -1.00 6.71
CA ALA A 94 -20.50 -0.39 5.39
C ALA A 94 -20.36 1.15 5.36
N GLY A 95 -20.88 1.85 6.36
CA GLY A 95 -20.81 3.31 6.46
C GLY A 95 -19.50 3.86 7.04
N VAL A 96 -18.65 2.98 7.60
CA VAL A 96 -17.39 3.38 8.24
C VAL A 96 -16.28 3.34 7.19
N ALA A 97 -15.58 4.46 7.03
CA ALA A 97 -14.44 4.56 6.13
C ALA A 97 -13.33 3.59 6.51
N SER A 98 -12.77 2.91 5.51
CA SER A 98 -11.42 2.38 5.60
C SER A 98 -10.45 3.54 5.70
N THR A 99 -9.49 3.44 6.62
CA THR A 99 -8.47 4.47 6.87
C THR A 99 -7.04 4.01 6.57
N SER A 100 -6.88 2.77 6.09
CA SER A 100 -5.60 2.12 5.85
C SER A 100 -5.78 0.91 4.94
N ALA A 101 -4.69 0.48 4.30
CA ALA A 101 -4.66 -0.68 3.42
C ALA A 101 -4.98 -2.00 4.13
N LYS A 102 -5.05 -2.01 5.47
CA LYS A 102 -5.46 -3.16 6.29
C LYS A 102 -6.88 -3.07 6.83
N THR A 103 -7.54 -1.93 6.67
CA THR A 103 -8.92 -1.75 7.07
C THR A 103 -9.81 -1.99 5.86
N VAL A 104 -10.84 -2.80 6.01
CA VAL A 104 -11.79 -3.14 4.94
C VAL A 104 -13.18 -2.80 5.43
N SER A 105 -13.80 -1.82 4.78
CA SER A 105 -15.24 -1.55 4.95
C SER A 105 -16.01 -2.58 4.15
N ILE A 106 -16.98 -3.26 4.77
CA ILE A 106 -17.77 -4.32 4.14
C ILE A 106 -19.27 -4.01 4.20
N ALA A 107 -19.95 -4.27 3.09
CA ALA A 107 -21.40 -4.29 2.96
C ALA A 107 -21.86 -5.61 2.34
N THR A 108 -22.93 -6.16 2.86
CA THR A 108 -23.54 -7.41 2.39
C THR A 108 -25.01 -7.11 2.03
N PRO A 109 -25.26 -6.34 0.96
CA PRO A 109 -26.60 -5.84 0.63
C PRO A 109 -27.60 -6.94 0.26
N ALA A 110 -27.13 -8.12 -0.15
CA ALA A 110 -27.96 -9.28 -0.45
C ALA A 110 -27.17 -10.58 -0.20
N ALA A 111 -27.87 -11.71 -0.11
CA ALA A 111 -27.23 -13.01 0.10
C ALA A 111 -26.21 -13.38 -0.98
N ASN A 112 -26.43 -12.93 -2.20
CA ASN A 112 -25.56 -13.19 -3.35
C ASN A 112 -24.59 -12.04 -3.65
N LEU A 113 -24.54 -10.98 -2.84
CA LEU A 113 -23.72 -9.80 -3.12
C LEU A 113 -22.96 -9.33 -1.88
N VAL A 114 -21.63 -9.29 -2.00
CA VAL A 114 -20.74 -8.62 -1.06
C VAL A 114 -20.02 -7.47 -1.76
N VAL A 115 -19.87 -6.35 -1.06
CA VAL A 115 -19.12 -5.18 -1.50
C VAL A 115 -18.12 -4.82 -0.41
N MET A 116 -16.86 -4.65 -0.78
CA MET A 116 -15.77 -4.32 0.10
C MET A 116 -15.01 -3.11 -0.43
N VAL A 117 -14.44 -2.32 0.47
CA VAL A 117 -13.62 -1.16 0.11
C VAL A 117 -12.45 -1.05 1.06
N THR A 118 -11.28 -0.74 0.53
CA THR A 118 -10.09 -0.40 1.30
C THR A 118 -9.42 0.85 0.74
N GLU A 119 -8.79 1.61 1.62
CA GLU A 119 -8.03 2.81 1.27
C GLU A 119 -6.55 2.44 1.19
N SER A 120 -5.88 2.81 0.12
CA SER A 120 -4.43 2.68 0.05
C SER A 120 -3.74 3.77 0.88
N SER A 121 -2.54 3.49 1.40
CA SER A 121 -1.67 4.52 2.02
C SER A 121 -1.26 5.65 1.06
N SER A 122 -1.66 5.50 -0.19
CA SER A 122 -1.48 6.37 -1.33
C SER A 122 -2.61 7.41 -1.46
N GLY A 123 -3.75 7.17 -0.78
CA GLY A 123 -5.00 7.94 -0.86
C GLY A 123 -6.06 7.35 -1.80
N ASP A 124 -5.72 6.35 -2.62
CA ASP A 124 -6.66 5.74 -3.57
C ASP A 124 -7.63 4.75 -2.87
N CYS A 125 -8.94 4.89 -3.10
CA CYS A 125 -9.94 3.92 -2.62
C CYS A 125 -10.14 2.80 -3.65
N PHE A 126 -9.90 1.56 -3.25
CA PHE A 126 -10.15 0.36 -4.06
C PHE A 126 -11.39 -0.36 -3.56
N ALA A 127 -12.36 -0.54 -4.46
CA ALA A 127 -13.58 -1.29 -4.21
C ALA A 127 -13.55 -2.64 -4.94
N LEU A 128 -14.14 -3.63 -4.30
CA LEU A 128 -14.32 -4.97 -4.84
C LEU A 128 -15.75 -5.39 -4.54
N ARG A 129 -16.41 -6.04 -5.50
CA ARG A 129 -17.66 -6.75 -5.24
C ARG A 129 -17.59 -8.16 -5.77
N ASP A 130 -18.39 -9.04 -5.21
CA ASP A 130 -18.66 -10.36 -5.79
C ASP A 130 -20.17 -10.59 -5.81
N ASN A 131 -20.69 -10.89 -6.99
CA ASN A 131 -22.09 -11.25 -7.20
C ASN A 131 -22.20 -12.68 -7.75
N THR A 132 -22.68 -13.61 -6.94
CA THR A 132 -22.79 -15.03 -7.31
C THR A 132 -23.91 -15.31 -8.31
N GLN A 133 -24.83 -14.36 -8.51
CA GLN A 133 -25.88 -14.42 -9.53
C GLN A 133 -25.61 -13.49 -10.73
N GLY A 134 -24.45 -12.86 -10.78
CA GLY A 134 -24.09 -11.87 -11.79
C GLY A 134 -22.74 -12.17 -12.45
N PRO A 135 -21.99 -11.14 -12.88
CA PRO A 135 -20.68 -11.30 -13.53
C PRO A 135 -19.57 -11.83 -12.60
N GLY A 136 -19.88 -12.19 -11.35
CA GLY A 136 -18.91 -12.66 -10.37
C GLY A 136 -18.15 -11.53 -9.70
N THR A 137 -16.83 -11.69 -9.58
CA THR A 137 -15.94 -10.72 -8.92
C THR A 137 -15.62 -9.55 -9.84
N GLN A 138 -15.85 -8.33 -9.36
CA GLN A 138 -15.54 -7.10 -10.09
C GLN A 138 -14.84 -6.10 -9.19
N PHE A 139 -14.15 -5.17 -9.83
CA PHE A 139 -13.29 -4.17 -9.22
C PHE A 139 -13.72 -2.78 -9.66
N ALA A 140 -13.46 -1.80 -8.80
CA ALA A 140 -13.64 -0.40 -9.13
C ALA A 140 -12.69 0.46 -8.29
N THR A 141 -12.39 1.65 -8.79
CA THR A 141 -11.89 2.74 -7.97
C THR A 141 -13.05 3.67 -7.66
N ILE A 142 -13.11 4.14 -6.41
CA ILE A 142 -14.17 5.08 -5.99
C ILE A 142 -13.55 6.38 -5.52
N THR A 143 -14.29 7.47 -5.72
CA THR A 143 -13.93 8.80 -5.23
C THR A 143 -14.80 9.17 -4.02
N GLY A 144 -14.26 9.98 -3.11
CA GLY A 144 -14.97 10.40 -1.90
C GLY A 144 -14.61 9.51 -0.71
N THR A 145 -15.59 9.19 0.14
CA THR A 145 -15.34 8.38 1.34
C THR A 145 -15.10 6.91 0.98
N CYS A 146 -13.93 6.37 1.34
CA CYS A 146 -13.56 4.97 1.12
C CYS A 146 -14.36 4.00 2.00
N ASN A 147 -15.66 3.82 1.74
CA ASN A 147 -16.51 2.87 2.46
C ASN A 147 -17.43 2.10 1.50
N ALA A 148 -17.96 0.97 1.96
CA ALA A 148 -18.78 0.09 1.12
C ALA A 148 -20.15 0.70 0.81
N THR A 149 -20.68 1.63 1.61
CA THR A 149 -21.89 2.39 1.28
C THR A 149 -21.70 3.23 0.02
N THR A 150 -20.57 3.94 -0.11
CA THR A 150 -20.22 4.73 -1.30
C THR A 150 -20.06 3.82 -2.51
N ALA A 151 -19.36 2.69 -2.36
CA ALA A 151 -19.19 1.72 -3.45
C ALA A 151 -20.50 1.05 -3.91
N SER A 152 -21.48 0.97 -3.02
CA SER A 152 -22.82 0.43 -3.32
C SER A 152 -23.76 1.47 -3.95
N GLY A 153 -23.33 2.73 -4.06
CA GLY A 153 -24.09 3.82 -4.66
C GLY A 153 -24.15 3.77 -6.20
N THR A 154 -24.95 4.66 -6.77
CA THR A 154 -25.04 4.86 -8.22
C THR A 154 -23.83 5.63 -8.74
N GLY A 155 -23.25 5.20 -9.86
CA GLY A 155 -22.14 5.91 -10.53
C GLY A 155 -20.77 5.25 -10.39
N VAL A 156 -20.67 4.12 -9.68
CA VAL A 156 -19.45 3.31 -9.65
C VAL A 156 -19.38 2.45 -10.91
N THR A 157 -18.30 2.60 -11.68
CA THR A 157 -18.02 1.78 -12.86
C THR A 157 -17.25 0.54 -12.44
N TRP A 158 -17.86 -0.63 -12.63
CA TRP A 158 -17.29 -1.92 -12.26
C TRP A 158 -16.69 -2.61 -13.48
N SER A 159 -15.52 -3.21 -13.31
CA SER A 159 -14.78 -3.96 -14.34
C SER A 159 -14.25 -5.27 -13.79
N ASP A 160 -13.96 -6.22 -14.68
CA ASP A 160 -13.40 -7.52 -14.28
C ASP A 160 -11.87 -7.45 -14.04
N GLN A 161 -11.28 -6.27 -14.21
CA GLN A 161 -9.87 -5.93 -13.97
C GLN A 161 -9.75 -4.62 -13.17
N TRP A 162 -8.59 -4.38 -12.55
CA TRP A 162 -8.26 -3.12 -11.88
C TRP A 162 -7.99 -1.98 -12.87
#